data_AF-A0A2T5I3J8-F1
#
_entry.id   AF-A0A2T5I3J8-F1
#
_cell.length_a   1.000
_cell.length_b   1.000
_cell.length_c   1.000
_cell.angle_alpha   90.00
_cell.angle_beta   90.00
_cell.angle_gamma   90.00
#
_symmetry.space_group_name_H-M   'P 1'
#
loop_
_entity.id
_entity.type
_entity.pdbx_description
1 polymer ?
#
loop_
_entity_poly.entity_id
_entity_poly.type
_entity_poly.pdbx_seq_one_letter_code
_entity_poly.pdbx_strand_id
1 'polypeptide(L)' 'MSEWREVRLGDICDIYDGPHATPPKTDSGKIFLGISSLGFDGRINSSHFEYVSEEVFKKWTRVC' A
#
# COMPACT_ATOMS: atom_id res chain seq x y z
N MET A 1 0.31 -17.39 -28.41
CA MET A 1 0.68 -17.25 -26.99
C MET A 1 1.44 -15.95 -26.89
N SER A 2 1.00 -15.00 -26.05
CA SER A 2 1.71 -13.73 -25.87
C SER A 2 3.07 -13.99 -25.22
N GLU A 3 4.13 -13.40 -25.79
CA GLU A 3 5.47 -13.44 -25.23
C GLU A 3 5.53 -12.58 -23.95
N TRP A 4 6.12 -13.13 -22.89
CA TRP A 4 6.42 -12.37 -21.69
C TRP A 4 7.59 -11.42 -21.96
N ARG A 5 7.45 -10.17 -21.56
CA ARG A 5 8.45 -9.12 -21.75
C ARG A 5 9.04 -8.67 -20.42
N GLU A 6 10.34 -8.44 -20.40
CA GLU A 6 11.00 -7.75 -19.29
C GLU A 6 10.77 -6.25 -19.43
N VAL A 7 10.30 -5.61 -18.36
CA VAL A 7 10.04 -4.17 -18.29
C VAL A 7 10.51 -3.64 -16.94
N ARG A 8 10.82 -2.35 -16.85
CA ARG A 8 11.11 -1.73 -15.55
C ARG A 8 9.79 -1.55 -14.80
N LEU A 9 9.81 -1.77 -13.48
CA LEU A 9 8.64 -1.54 -12.63
C LEU A 9 8.10 -0.11 -12.77
N GLY A 10 8.99 0.88 -12.84
CA GLY A 10 8.63 2.28 -13.04
C GLY A 10 7.94 2.59 -14.38
N ASP A 11 7.97 1.68 -15.36
CA ASP A 11 7.26 1.85 -16.63
C ASP A 11 5.80 1.39 -16.55
N ILE A 12 5.43 0.64 -15.50
CA ILE A 12 4.10 0.03 -15.34
C ILE A 12 3.37 0.43 -14.06
N CYS A 13 4.08 0.97 -13.06
CA CYS A 13 3.49 1.49 -11.84
C CYS A 13 4.33 2.62 -11.25
N ASP A 14 3.66 3.47 -10.47
CA ASP A 14 4.35 4.43 -9.62
C ASP A 14 4.93 3.71 -8.40
N ILE A 15 6.18 4.03 -8.09
CA ILE A 15 6.89 3.48 -6.93
C ILE A 15 7.03 4.61 -5.92
N TYR A 16 6.53 4.37 -4.72
CA TYR A 16 6.59 5.32 -3.61
C TYR A 16 7.43 4.71 -2.50
N ASP A 17 8.36 5.50 -1.96
CA ASP A 17 9.10 5.13 -0.75
C ASP A 17 8.46 5.82 0.45
N GLY A 18 7.97 5.01 1.39
CA GLY A 18 7.33 5.53 2.59
C GLY A 18 8.39 6.11 3.54
N PRO A 19 8.04 7.05 4.43
CA PRO A 19 8.97 7.68 5.38
C PRO A 19 9.51 6.75 6.50
N HIS A 20 9.68 5.44 6.25
CA HIS A 20 10.21 4.42 7.16
C HIS A 20 9.63 4.42 8.58
N ALA A 21 8.43 4.98 8.75
CA ALA A 21 7.71 5.09 10.01
C ALA A 21 6.31 4.47 9.87
N THR A 22 5.57 4.32 10.96
CA THR A 22 4.16 3.91 10.88
C THR A 22 3.27 5.15 10.85
N PRO A 23 2.37 5.32 9.86
CA PRO A 23 1.48 6.47 9.82
C PRO A 23 0.48 6.43 10.99
N PRO A 24 0.02 7.59 11.49
CA PRO A 24 -1.06 7.62 12.47
C PRO A 24 -2.33 7.05 11.85
N LYS A 25 -2.91 6.06 12.54
CA LYS A 25 -4.09 5.33 12.10
C LYS A 25 -5.36 6.11 12.44
N THR A 26 -6.39 5.89 11.65
CA THR A 26 -7.71 6.50 11.80
C THR A 26 -8.80 5.43 11.75
N ASP A 27 -9.98 5.73 12.29
CA ASP A 27 -11.13 4.80 12.26
C ASP A 27 -11.78 4.72 10.86
N SER A 28 -11.52 5.72 10.02
CA SER A 28 -12.02 5.80 8.64
C SER A 28 -11.04 6.52 7.74
N GLY A 29 -11.07 6.22 6.44
CA GLY A 29 -10.18 6.83 5.46
C GLY A 29 -9.72 5.86 4.38
N LYS A 30 -8.50 6.04 3.89
CA LYS A 30 -7.87 5.14 2.91
C LYS A 30 -7.38 3.87 3.62
N ILE A 31 -7.54 2.72 2.98
CA ILE A 31 -7.11 1.44 3.54
C ILE A 31 -5.58 1.45 3.65
N PHE A 32 -5.10 1.12 4.83
CA PHE A 32 -3.71 0.84 5.14
C PHE A 32 -3.58 -0.66 5.37
N LEU A 33 -2.78 -1.33 4.51
CA LEU A 33 -2.51 -2.75 4.60
C LEU A 33 -1.18 -2.96 5.32
N GLY A 34 -1.25 -3.40 6.58
CA GLY A 34 -0.11 -3.84 7.35
C GLY A 34 0.14 -5.34 7.24
N ILE A 35 1.16 -5.84 7.94
CA ILE A 35 1.44 -7.28 8.04
C ILE A 35 0.24 -8.03 8.64
N SER A 36 -0.46 -7.41 9.59
CA SER A 36 -1.68 -7.94 10.22
C SER A 36 -2.85 -8.12 9.25
N SER A 37 -2.84 -7.42 8.11
CA SER A 37 -3.87 -7.55 7.07
C SER A 37 -3.67 -8.80 6.22
N LEU A 38 -2.55 -9.51 6.35
CA LEU A 38 -2.29 -10.78 5.67
C LEU A 38 -2.81 -11.95 6.51
N GLY A 39 -3.77 -12.68 5.96
CA GLY A 39 -4.29 -13.92 6.54
C GLY A 39 -3.28 -15.06 6.44
N PHE A 40 -3.42 -16.05 7.32
CA PHE A 40 -2.61 -17.27 7.32
C PHE A 40 -2.74 -18.09 6.02
N ASP A 41 -3.81 -17.88 5.27
CA ASP A 41 -4.07 -18.48 3.96
C ASP A 41 -3.37 -17.72 2.80
N GLY A 42 -2.57 -16.71 3.11
CA GLY A 42 -1.87 -15.88 2.12
C GLY A 42 -2.78 -14.89 1.40
N ARG A 43 -4.02 -14.72 1.87
CA ARG A 43 -4.96 -13.73 1.33
C ARG A 43 -5.03 -12.49 2.21
N ILE A 44 -5.48 -11.40 1.61
CA ILE A 44 -5.78 -10.18 2.36
C ILE A 44 -7.08 -10.38 3.15
N ASN A 45 -7.03 -10.17 4.46
CA ASN A 45 -8.16 -10.29 5.38
C ASN A 45 -8.71 -8.91 5.77
N SER A 46 -9.94 -8.62 5.33
CA SER A 46 -10.62 -7.33 5.56
C SER A 46 -10.93 -7.04 7.02
N SER A 47 -10.95 -8.04 7.90
CA SER A 47 -11.19 -7.87 9.34
C SER A 47 -10.05 -7.13 10.05
N HIS A 48 -8.87 -7.06 9.42
CA HIS A 48 -7.69 -6.40 9.95
C HIS A 48 -7.27 -5.19 9.10
N PHE A 49 -8.24 -4.57 8.42
CA PHE A 49 -7.99 -3.33 7.71
C PHE A 49 -7.84 -2.19 8.69
N GLU A 50 -6.73 -1.48 8.53
CA GLU A 50 -6.47 -0.24 9.22
C GLU A 50 -6.74 0.89 8.23
N TYR A 51 -6.95 2.10 8.74
CA TYR A 51 -7.19 3.25 7.87
C TYR A 51 -6.20 4.37 8.20
N VAL A 52 -5.93 5.19 7.19
CA VAL A 52 -5.20 6.44 7.33
C VAL A 52 -6.02 7.56 6.72
N SER A 53 -5.90 8.77 7.27
CA SER A 53 -6.57 9.95 6.71
C SER A 53 -6.04 10.25 5.31
N GLU A 54 -6.83 10.97 4.51
CA GLU A 54 -6.42 11.36 3.16
C GLU A 54 -5.18 12.28 3.17
N GLU A 55 -5.03 13.11 4.21
CA GLU A 55 -3.85 13.97 4.40
C GLU A 55 -2.59 13.14 4.65
N VAL A 56 -2.69 12.12 5.49
CA VAL A 56 -1.60 11.16 5.75
C VAL A 56 -1.28 10.41 4.47
N PHE A 57 -2.28 9.89 3.76
CA PHE A 57 -2.07 9.25 2.47
C PHE A 57 -1.29 10.16 1.51
N LYS A 58 -1.74 11.39 1.28
CA LYS A 58 -1.06 12.36 0.40
C LYS A 58 0.36 12.70 0.83
N LYS A 59 0.62 12.78 2.14
CA LYS A 59 1.95 13.06 2.67
C LYS A 59 2.89 11.87 2.51
N TRP A 60 2.35 10.65 2.58
CA TRP A 60 3.12 9.40 2.60
C TRP A 60 3.29 8.75 1.23
N THR A 61 2.47 9.13 0.24
CA THR A 61 2.62 8.75 -1.17
C THR A 61 3.19 9.90 -2.01
N ARG A 62 3.88 10.86 -1.39
CA ARG A 62 4.51 11.95 -2.13
C ARG A 62 5.78 11.44 -2.80
N VAL A 63 5.83 11.62 -4.12
CA VAL A 63 7.02 11.40 -4.95
C VAL A 63 8.14 12.30 -4.43
N CYS A 64 9.30 11.72 -4.15
CA CYS A 64 10.53 12.45 -3.92
C CYS A 64 10.92 13.29 -5.14
#